data_AF-A0AAV1WZP6-F1
#
_entry.id   AF-A0AAV1WZP6-F1
#
_cell.length_a   1.000
_cell.length_b   1.000
_cell.length_c   1.000
_cell.angle_alpha   90.00
_cell.angle_beta   90.00
_cell.angle_gamma   90.00
#
_symmetry.space_group_name_H-M   'P 1'
#
loop_
_entity.id
_entity.type
_entity.pdbx_description
1 polymer ?
#
loop_
_entity_poly.entity_id
_entity_poly.type
_entity_poly.pdbx_seq_one_letter_code
_entity_poly.pdbx_strand_id
1 'polypeptide(L)'
;MAEMVKDLRVMKKAQAEVREVFNEKERVNENYINELKYLKSIVKETLRLHAPPLLLPRECGQACEINGYHILVKSKVKINVWAIGREPNY
;
A
#
# COMPACT_ATOMS: atom_id res chain seq x y z
N MET A 1 -11.28 4.28 -4.47
CA MET A 1 -12.15 5.33 -5.06
C MET A 1 -12.83 6.19 -4.00
N ALA A 2 -13.37 5.62 -2.91
CA ALA A 2 -13.98 6.40 -1.82
C ALA A 2 -13.12 7.59 -1.31
N GLU A 3 -11.82 7.37 -1.07
CA GLU A 3 -10.91 8.44 -0.62
C GLU A 3 -10.70 9.56 -1.67
N MET A 4 -10.71 9.21 -2.96
CA MET A 4 -10.58 10.19 -4.04
C MET A 4 -11.86 11.00 -4.27
N VAL A 5 -13.03 10.40 -4.00
CA VAL A 5 -14.32 11.11 -4.08
C VAL A 5 -14.43 12.13 -2.94
N LYS A 6 -13.85 11.84 -1.78
CA LYS A 6 -13.80 12.77 -0.63
C LYS A 6 -12.86 13.95 -0.88
N ASP A 7 -11.77 13.77 -1.63
CA ASP A 7 -10.87 14.87 -2.04
C ASP A 7 -10.79 15.02 -3.57
N LEU A 8 -11.63 15.90 -4.10
CA LEU A 8 -11.69 16.20 -5.53
C LEU A 8 -10.37 16.74 -6.10
N ARG A 9 -9.47 17.30 -5.29
CA ARG A 9 -8.16 17.78 -5.76
C ARG A 9 -7.27 16.62 -6.19
N VAL A 10 -7.25 15.55 -5.38
CA VAL A 10 -6.54 14.31 -5.67
C VAL A 10 -7.10 13.67 -6.94
N MET A 11 -8.42 13.60 -7.06
CA MET A 11 -9.08 13.04 -8.25
C MET A 11 -8.75 13.83 -9.53
N LYS A 12 -8.85 15.16 -9.49
CA LYS A 12 -8.54 16.02 -10.65
C LYS A 12 -7.08 15.88 -11.08
N LYS A 13 -6.15 15.83 -10.12
CA LYS A 13 -4.72 15.66 -10.41
C LYS A 13 -4.42 14.30 -11.04
N ALA A 14 -5.03 13.23 -10.55
CA ALA A 14 -4.88 11.90 -11.14
C ALA A 14 -5.43 11.82 -12.58
N GLN A 15 -6.59 12.44 -12.83
CA GLN A 15 -7.17 12.51 -14.17
C GLN A 15 -6.31 13.33 -15.12
N ALA A 16 -5.71 14.43 -14.65
CA ALA A 16 -4.78 15.23 -15.44
C ALA A 16 -3.54 14.41 -15.84
N GLU A 17 -2.92 13.69 -14.91
CA GLU A 17 -1.78 12.81 -15.20
C GLU A 17 -2.12 11.75 -16.24
N VAL A 18 -3.28 11.08 -16.13
CA VAL A 18 -3.69 10.06 -17.10
C VAL A 18 -3.89 10.67 -18.50
N ARG A 19 -4.52 11.85 -18.59
CA ARG A 19 -4.72 12.53 -19.89
C ARG A 19 -3.41 12.95 -20.51
N GLU A 20 -2.46 13.43 -19.71
CA GLU A 20 -1.13 13.84 -20.17
C GLU A 20 -0.33 12.64 -20.71
N VAL A 21 -0.31 11.52 -19.97
CA VAL A 21 0.49 10.34 -20.35
C VAL A 21 -0.10 9.62 -21.58
N PHE A 22 -1.43 9.51 -21.68
CA PHE A 22 -2.07 8.75 -22.75
C PHE A 22 -2.50 9.59 -23.94
N ASN A 23 -2.51 10.93 -23.85
CA ASN A 23 -2.77 11.88 -24.95
C ASN A 23 -3.87 11.41 -25.93
N GLU A 24 -5.06 11.10 -25.38
CA GLU A 24 -6.25 10.63 -26.13
C GLU A 24 -6.10 9.31 -26.91
N LYS A 25 -5.05 8.53 -26.67
CA LYS A 25 -4.93 7.18 -27.23
C LYS A 25 -6.08 6.30 -26.74
N GLU A 26 -6.77 5.68 -27.68
CA GLU A 26 -7.92 4.80 -27.42
C GLU A 26 -7.53 3.52 -26.64
N ARG A 27 -6.26 3.13 -26.69
CA ARG A 27 -5.74 1.93 -26.01
C ARG A 27 -4.60 2.25 -25.05
N VAL A 28 -4.74 1.73 -23.83
CA VAL A 28 -3.70 1.74 -22.80
C VAL A 28 -2.62 0.73 -23.20
N ASN A 29 -1.36 1.17 -23.21
CA ASN A 29 -0.20 0.31 -23.37
C ASN A 29 0.55 0.22 -22.03
N GLU A 30 0.85 -1.01 -21.60
CA GLU A 30 1.49 -1.30 -20.32
C GLU A 30 2.81 -0.56 -20.10
N ASN A 31 3.54 -0.28 -21.19
CA ASN A 31 4.81 0.44 -21.13
C ASN A 31 4.68 1.82 -20.48
N TYR A 32 3.52 2.48 -20.65
CA TYR A 32 3.27 3.82 -20.11
C TYR A 32 2.67 3.80 -18.70
N ILE A 33 2.28 2.64 -18.17
CA ILE A 33 1.72 2.54 -16.80
C ILE A 33 2.76 3.00 -15.77
N ASN A 34 4.04 2.77 -16.02
CA ASN A 34 5.12 3.21 -15.15
C ASN A 34 5.26 4.74 -15.07
N GLU A 35 4.75 5.48 -16.06
CA GLU A 35 4.76 6.95 -16.07
C GLU A 35 3.66 7.57 -15.21
N LEU A 36 2.64 6.78 -14.81
CA LEU A 36 1.58 7.22 -13.90
C LEU A 36 2.06 7.29 -12.44
N LYS A 37 3.02 8.17 -12.17
CA LYS A 37 3.73 8.28 -10.88
C LYS A 37 2.79 8.66 -9.74
N TYR A 38 1.90 9.62 -9.97
CA TYR A 38 0.95 10.09 -8.98
C TYR A 38 -0.13 9.06 -8.70
N LEU A 39 -0.70 8.44 -9.75
CA LEU A 39 -1.66 7.35 -9.57
C LEU A 39 -1.04 6.17 -8.81
N LYS A 40 0.22 5.83 -9.08
CA LYS A 40 0.96 4.81 -8.33
C LYS A 40 1.09 5.16 -6.84
N SER A 41 1.34 6.44 -6.51
CA SER A 41 1.34 6.91 -5.13
C SER A 41 -0.04 6.81 -4.48
N ILE A 42 -1.12 7.12 -5.21
CA ILE A 42 -2.50 6.96 -4.70
C ILE A 42 -2.78 5.50 -4.36
N VAL A 43 -2.37 4.55 -5.21
CA VAL A 43 -2.54 3.11 -4.93
C VAL A 43 -1.77 2.69 -3.69
N LYS A 44 -0.51 3.11 -3.55
CA LYS A 44 0.30 2.82 -2.36
C LYS A 44 -0.33 3.36 -1.08
N GLU A 45 -0.81 4.59 -1.11
CA GLU A 45 -1.47 5.22 0.02
C GLU A 45 -2.81 4.56 0.37
N THR A 46 -3.56 4.16 -0.65
CA THR A 46 -4.79 3.39 -0.48
C THR A 46 -4.50 2.06 0.20
N LEU A 47 -3.41 1.36 -0.15
CA LEU A 47 -3.03 0.10 0.48
C LEU A 47 -2.48 0.29 1.91
N ARG A 48 -1.83 1.42 2.21
CA ARG A 48 -1.42 1.76 3.57
C ARG A 48 -2.62 1.88 4.50
N LEU A 49 -3.67 2.60 4.06
CA LEU A 49 -4.89 2.79 4.84
C LEU A 49 -5.81 1.56 4.78
N HIS A 50 -6.02 0.99 3.62
CA HIS A 50 -7.00 -0.08 3.37
C HIS A 50 -6.30 -1.38 3.02
N ALA A 51 -5.38 -1.81 3.89
CA ALA A 51 -4.59 -3.03 3.72
C ALA A 51 -5.49 -4.27 3.68
N PRO A 52 -5.43 -5.09 2.61
CA PRO A 52 -6.11 -6.37 2.57
C PRO A 52 -5.58 -7.31 3.67
N PRO A 53 -6.41 -8.22 4.22
CA PRO A 53 -6.03 -9.12 5.32
C PRO A 53 -5.07 -10.26 4.91
N LEU A 54 -4.24 -10.05 3.89
CA LEU A 54 -3.31 -11.04 3.31
C LEU A 54 -2.01 -11.17 4.11
N LEU A 55 -2.13 -11.38 5.42
CA LEU A 55 -0.98 -11.55 6.31
C LEU A 55 -0.77 -13.04 6.59
N LEU A 56 0.23 -13.62 5.93
CA LEU A 56 0.64 -14.99 6.16
C LEU A 56 1.24 -15.12 7.58
N PRO A 57 0.68 -15.97 8.45
CA PRO A 57 1.28 -16.25 9.75
C PRO A 57 2.70 -16.78 9.56
N ARG A 58 3.65 -16.24 10.32
CA ARG A 58 5.01 -16.77 10.42
C ARG A 58 5.12 -17.63 11.67
N GLU A 59 5.94 -18.67 11.63
CA GLU A 59 6.26 -19.46 12.82
C GLU A 59 7.73 -19.25 13.21
N CYS A 60 7.98 -19.12 14.51
CA CYS A 60 9.31 -18.94 15.06
C CYS A 60 10.12 -20.24 15.00
N GLY A 61 11.15 -20.29 14.16
CA GLY A 61 11.99 -21.49 13.97
C GLY A 61 13.02 -21.74 15.08
N GLN A 62 13.38 -20.72 15.84
CA GLN A 62 14.32 -20.79 16.97
C GLN A 62 13.93 -19.75 18.02
N ALA A 63 14.09 -20.07 19.30
CA ALA A 63 13.87 -19.10 20.36
C ALA A 63 14.73 -17.84 20.15
N CYS A 64 14.10 -16.68 20.23
CA CYS A 64 14.76 -15.39 19.99
C CYS A 64 14.23 -14.31 20.92
N GLU A 65 14.93 -13.18 20.98
CA GLU A 65 14.50 -12.02 21.74
C GLU A 65 14.14 -10.88 20.79
N ILE A 66 12.97 -10.26 20.97
CA ILE A 66 12.53 -9.09 20.20
C ILE A 66 12.05 -8.03 21.18
N ASN A 67 12.67 -6.83 21.16
CA ASN A 67 12.31 -5.70 22.04
C ASN A 67 12.26 -6.08 23.54
N GLY A 68 13.17 -6.94 24.01
CA GLY A 68 13.19 -7.42 25.40
C GLY A 68 12.25 -8.59 25.70
N TYR A 69 11.47 -9.06 24.73
CA TYR A 69 10.56 -10.20 24.88
C TYR A 69 11.19 -11.48 24.37
N HIS A 70 11.19 -12.52 25.20
CA HIS A 70 11.63 -13.85 24.81
C HIS A 70 10.52 -14.61 24.06
N ILE A 71 10.74 -14.91 22.79
CA ILE A 71 9.82 -15.64 21.92
C ILE A 71 10.29 -17.08 21.82
N LEU A 72 9.41 -18.02 22.19
CA LEU A 72 9.71 -19.45 22.15
C LEU A 72 9.59 -20.00 20.72
N VAL A 73 10.32 -21.10 20.45
CA VAL A 73 10.17 -21.89 19.22
C VAL A 73 8.71 -22.33 19.03
N LYS A 74 8.26 -22.39 17.77
CA LYS A 74 6.87 -22.68 17.35
C LYS A 74 5.83 -21.60 17.66
N SER A 75 6.24 -20.45 18.20
CA SER A 75 5.33 -19.32 18.38
C SER A 75 4.85 -18.78 17.02
N LYS A 76 3.54 -18.53 16.88
CA LYS A 76 2.95 -17.91 15.68
C LYS A 76 3.01 -16.39 15.76
N VAL A 77 3.69 -15.77 14.80
CA VAL A 77 3.85 -14.32 14.68
C VAL A 77 2.88 -13.79 13.63
N LYS A 78 2.09 -12.78 14.02
CA LYS A 78 1.21 -12.03 13.13
C LYS A 78 1.73 -10.60 13.00
N ILE A 79 1.94 -10.14 11.77
CA ILE A 79 2.41 -8.78 11.48
C ILE A 79 1.21 -7.91 11.19
N ASN A 80 0.87 -6.95 12.05
CA ASN A 80 -0.30 -6.08 11.84
C ASN A 80 0.04 -4.88 10.95
N VAL A 81 0.06 -5.09 9.63
CA VAL A 81 0.35 -4.03 8.65
C VAL A 81 -0.65 -2.87 8.71
N TRP A 82 -1.93 -3.15 9.05
CA TRP A 82 -2.95 -2.11 9.19
C TRP A 82 -2.64 -1.12 10.33
N ALA A 83 -2.14 -1.63 11.46
CA ALA A 83 -1.74 -0.81 12.60
C ALA A 83 -0.44 -0.06 12.32
N ILE A 84 0.58 -0.76 11.79
CA ILE A 84 1.87 -0.15 11.41
C ILE A 84 1.64 0.99 10.43
N GLY A 85 0.81 0.77 9.41
CA GLY A 85 0.50 1.78 8.41
C GLY A 85 -0.20 3.02 8.96
N ARG A 86 -0.72 3.04 10.19
CA ARG A 86 -1.39 4.20 10.83
C ARG A 86 -0.61 4.78 12.00
N GLU A 87 0.55 4.21 12.31
CA GLU A 87 1.37 4.66 13.43
C GLU A 87 2.00 6.02 13.04
N PRO A 88 1.82 7.08 13.84
CA PRO A 88 2.22 8.45 13.46
C PRO A 88 3.72 8.71 13.58
N ASN A 89 4.48 7.83 14.24
CA ASN A 89 5.93 7.91 14.43
C ASN A 89 6.71 7.07 13.39
N TYR A 90 6.03 6.52 12.37
CA TYR A 90 6.59 5.82 11.21
C TYR A 90 6.20 6.51 9.89
#